data_AF-A0AB73INU3-F1
#
_entry.id   AF-A0AB73INU3-F1
#
_cell.length_a   1.000
_cell.length_b   1.000
_cell.length_c   1.000
_cell.angle_alpha   90.00
_cell.angle_beta   90.00
_cell.angle_gamma   90.00
#
_symmetry.space_group_name_H-M   'P 1'
#
loop_
_entity.id
_entity.type
_entity.pdbx_description
1 polymer ?
#
loop_
_entity_poly.entity_id
_entity_poly.type
_entity_poly.pdbx_seq_one_letter_code
_entity_poly.pdbx_strand_id
1 'polypeptide(L)' 'MLGETCSHGIKWACQCRECDLVSAREFVQRWGPMVDEARAKIAEAEQTTEEQR' A
#
# COMPACT_ATOMS: atom_id res chain seq x y z
N MET A 1 -23.58 6.16 14.07
CA MET A 1 -23.79 5.84 12.64
C MET A 1 -22.78 6.68 11.87
N LEU A 2 -21.88 6.08 11.09
CA LEU A 2 -21.07 6.87 10.15
C LEU A 2 -22.05 7.50 9.16
N GLY A 3 -22.05 8.83 9.06
CA GLY A 3 -22.92 9.55 8.12
C GLY A 3 -22.62 9.13 6.67
N GLU A 4 -23.48 9.55 5.74
CA GLU A 4 -23.30 9.23 4.30
C GLU A 4 -22.07 9.90 3.66
N THR A 5 -21.42 10.79 4.39
CA THR A 5 -20.26 11.58 3.97
C THR A 5 -19.07 11.37 4.90
N CYS A 6 -17.86 11.53 4.35
CA CYS A 6 -16.64 11.61 5.13
C CYS A 6 -16.56 12.93 5.91
N SER A 7 -15.56 13.06 6.79
CA SER A 7 -15.30 14.28 7.56
C SER A 7 -15.07 15.54 6.70
N HIS A 8 -14.75 15.35 5.41
CA HIS A 8 -14.58 16.43 4.43
C HIS A 8 -15.88 16.77 3.67
N GLY A 9 -17.01 16.18 4.06
CA GLY A 9 -18.33 16.43 3.45
C GLY A 9 -18.56 15.72 2.11
N ILE A 10 -17.64 14.87 1.65
CA ILE A 10 -17.77 14.12 0.40
C ILE A 10 -18.49 12.80 0.68
N LYS A 11 -19.47 12.42 -0.15
CA LYS A 11 -20.16 11.14 -0.01
C LYS A 11 -19.17 9.99 -0.08
N TRP A 12 -19.34 8.95 0.73
CA TRP A 12 -18.43 7.78 0.71
C TRP A 12 -18.40 7.05 -0.64
N ALA A 13 -19.47 7.16 -1.43
CA ALA A 13 -19.53 6.64 -2.80
C ALA A 13 -18.70 7.46 -3.81
N CYS A 14 -18.16 8.61 -3.41
CA CYS A 14 -17.31 9.48 -4.22
C CYS A 14 -15.87 9.44 -3.72
N GLN A 15 -14.93 9.72 -4.62
CA GLN A 15 -13.51 9.77 -4.27
C GLN A 15 -13.18 11.05 -3.48
N CYS A 16 -12.56 10.89 -2.32
CA CYS A 16 -12.05 11.98 -1.48
C CYS A 16 -10.53 11.89 -1.39
N ARG A 17 -9.81 12.85 -2.00
CA ARG A 17 -8.33 12.83 -2.06
C ARG A 17 -7.65 12.81 -0.69
N GLU A 18 -8.23 13.46 0.32
CA GLU A 18 -7.70 13.46 1.68
C GLU A 18 -7.84 12.08 2.34
N CYS A 19 -9.00 11.43 2.16
CA CYS A 19 -9.22 10.06 2.65
C CYS A 19 -8.32 9.05 1.92
N ASP A 20 -8.11 9.23 0.61
CA ASP A 20 -7.19 8.42 -0.18
C ASP A 20 -5.76 8.54 0.34
N LEU A 21 -5.31 9.77 0.65
CA LEU A 21 -3.99 10.01 1.19
C LEU A 21 -3.78 9.35 2.55
N VAL A 22 -4.77 9.44 3.45
CA VAL A 22 -4.72 8.76 4.76
C VAL A 22 -4.64 7.25 4.56
N SER A 23 -5.51 6.69 3.72
CA SER A 23 -5.55 5.26 3.41
C SER A 23 -4.23 4.77 2.82
N ALA A 24 -3.62 5.54 1.91
CA ALA A 24 -2.33 5.22 1.32
C ALA A 24 -1.21 5.22 2.36
N ARG A 25 -1.20 6.20 3.28
CA ARG A 25 -0.21 6.26 4.37
C ARG A 25 -0.34 5.06 5.30
N GLU A 26 -1.56 4.71 5.71
CA GLU A 26 -1.82 3.54 6.53
C GLU A 26 -1.40 2.25 5.83
N PHE A 27 -1.67 2.15 4.53
CA PHE A 27 -1.28 1.00 3.71
C PHE A 27 0.24 0.85 3.66
N VAL A 28 0.98 1.92 3.37
CA VAL A 28 2.44 1.91 3.33
C VAL A 28 3.01 1.59 4.70
N GLN A 29 2.49 2.19 5.77
CA GLN A 29 2.96 1.93 7.13
C GLN A 29 2.77 0.46 7.53
N ARG A 30 1.63 -0.13 7.18
CA ARG A 30 1.28 -1.50 7.56
C ARG A 30 2.00 -2.55 6.72
N TRP A 31 2.09 -2.34 5.41
CA TRP A 31 2.50 -3.38 4.46
C TRP A 31 3.86 -3.11 3.80
N GLY A 32 4.38 -1.89 3.86
CA GLY A 32 5.67 -1.51 3.27
C GLY A 32 6.81 -2.47 3.65
N PRO A 33 7.03 -2.75 4.95
CA PRO A 33 8.11 -3.66 5.37
C PRO A 33 7.98 -5.08 4.78
N MET A 34 6.76 -5.61 4.67
CA MET A 34 6.51 -6.93 4.09
C MET A 34 6.77 -6.94 2.59
N VAL A 35 6.39 -5.87 1.88
CA VAL A 35 6.67 -5.71 0.44
C VAL A 35 8.18 -5.60 0.21
N ASP A 36 8.90 -4.87 1.05
CA ASP A 36 10.36 -4.73 0.94
C ASP A 36 11.08 -6.05 1.22
N GLU A 37 10.64 -6.82 2.22
CA GLU A 37 11.16 -8.17 2.48
C GLU A 37 10.93 -9.10 1.27
N ALA A 38 9.72 -9.08 0.71
CA ALA A 38 9.40 -9.89 -0.47
C ALA A 38 10.27 -9.51 -1.68
N ARG A 39 10.49 -8.20 -1.90
CA ARG A 39 11.38 -7.69 -2.96
C ARG A 39 12.83 -8.17 -2.77
N ALA A 40 13.33 -8.16 -1.54
CA ALA A 40 14.69 -8.64 -1.25
C ALA A 40 14.84 -10.14 -1.59
N LYS A 41 13.86 -10.98 -1.22
CA LYS A 41 13.86 -12.41 -1.54
C LYS A 41 13.81 -12.69 -3.04
N ILE A 42 13.03 -11.90 -3.80
CA ILE A 42 13.00 -12.01 -5.26
C ILE A 42 14.37 -11.68 -5.85
N ALA A 43 14.98 -10.57 -5.41
CA ALA A 43 16.30 -10.16 -5.90
C ALA A 43 17.40 -11.19 -5.60
N GLU A 44 17.37 -11.80 -4.41
CA GLU A 44 18.30 -12.88 -4.03
C GLU A 44 18.14 -14.12 -4.93
N ALA A 45 16.89 -14.53 -5.19
CA ALA A 45 16.59 -15.66 -6.06
C ALA A 45 17.04 -15.41 -7.52
N GLU A 46 16.83 -14.19 -8.02
CA GLU A 46 17.25 -13.79 -9.38
C GLU A 46 18.78 -13.77 -9.51
N GLN A 47 19.50 -13.28 -8.51
CA GLN A 47 20.98 -13.28 -8.50
C GLN A 47 21.56 -14.69 -8.45
N THR A 48 21.00 -15.55 -7.59
CA THR A 48 21.45 -16.96 -7.46
C THR A 48 21.25 -17.74 -8.77
N THR A 49 20.21 -17.42 -9.53
CA THR A 49 19.93 -18.09 -10.80
C THR A 49 20.92 -17.69 -11.90
N GLU A 50 21.38 -16.44 -11.92
CA GLU A 50 22.37 -15.94 -12.89
C GLU A 50 23.77 -16.49 -12.60
N GLU A 51 24.15 -16.64 -11.32
CA GLU A 51 25.46 -17.20 -10.92
C GLU A 51 25.59 -18.71 -11.21
N GLN A 52 24.46 -19.41 -11.36
CA GLN A 52 24.41 -20.85 -11.63
C GLN A 52 24.34 -21.20 -13.13
N ARG A 53 24.35 -20.19 -14.01
CA ARG A 53 24.23 -20.35 -15.47
C ARG A 53 25.59 -20.29 -16.17
#